data_AF-A0A654U9S9-F1
#
_entry.id   AF-A0A654U9S9-F1
#
_cell.length_a   1.000
_cell.length_b   1.000
_cell.length_c   1.000
_cell.angle_alpha   90.00
_cell.angle_beta   90.00
_cell.angle_gamma   90.00
#
_symmetry.space_group_name_H-M   'P 1'
#
loop_
_entity.id
_entity.type
_entity.pdbx_description
1 polymer ?
#
loop_
_entity_poly.entity_id
_entity_poly.type
_entity_poly.pdbx_seq_one_letter_code
_entity_poly.pdbx_strand_id
1 'polypeptide(L)'
;MIFLGGGVTQPGLLEACLDSLPAGGNLVANAVTVESEAALAHAYSRLGGELRRFQHYLGEPLGGFTGWRPQLPVTQWSVTKR
;
A
#
# COMPACT_ATOMS: atom_id res chain seq x y z
N MET A 1 12.71 6.07 -7.22
CA MET A 1 11.69 5.27 -6.53
C MET A 1 10.62 6.21 -6.07
N ILE A 2 9.34 5.89 -6.32
CA ILE A 2 8.21 6.67 -5.85
C ILE A 2 7.49 5.88 -4.77
N PHE A 3 7.14 6.55 -3.68
CA PHE A 3 6.33 5.98 -2.61
C PHE A 3 5.02 6.78 -2.46
N LEU A 4 3.90 6.07 -2.43
CA LEU A 4 2.57 6.62 -2.23
C LEU A 4 2.02 6.15 -0.87
N GLY A 5 2.04 7.02 0.13
CA GLY A 5 1.47 6.72 1.46
C GLY A 5 -0.05 6.91 1.54
N GLY A 6 -0.65 7.55 0.53
CA GLY A 6 -2.08 7.87 0.45
C GLY A 6 -2.39 8.57 -0.87
N GLY A 7 -3.67 8.90 -1.10
CA GLY A 7 -4.10 9.60 -2.32
C GLY A 7 -4.14 8.73 -3.58
N VAL A 8 -3.95 7.41 -3.48
CA VAL A 8 -4.00 6.47 -4.62
C VAL A 8 -5.35 6.49 -5.33
N THR A 9 -6.42 6.90 -4.62
CA THR A 9 -7.76 7.10 -5.18
C THR A 9 -7.90 8.38 -6.00
N GLN A 10 -6.93 9.30 -5.95
CA GLN A 10 -6.96 10.52 -6.76
C GLN A 10 -6.80 10.15 -8.23
N PRO A 11 -7.77 10.51 -9.10
CA PRO A 11 -7.71 10.16 -10.51
C PRO A 11 -6.41 10.65 -11.17
N GLY A 12 -5.72 9.75 -11.88
CA GLY A 12 -4.51 10.05 -12.65
C GLY A 12 -3.22 10.21 -11.84
N LEU A 13 -3.28 10.22 -10.49
CA LEU A 13 -2.06 10.34 -9.68
C LEU A 13 -1.15 9.13 -9.88
N LEU A 14 -1.73 7.93 -9.86
CA LEU A 14 -0.97 6.69 -10.00
C LEU A 14 -0.30 6.59 -11.37
N GLU A 15 -1.05 6.91 -12.42
CA GLU A 15 -0.57 6.96 -13.80
C GLU A 15 0.56 7.99 -13.96
N ALA A 16 0.39 9.21 -13.46
CA ALA A 16 1.43 10.24 -13.52
C ALA A 16 2.72 9.82 -12.78
N CYS A 17 2.59 9.16 -11.62
CA CYS A 17 3.73 8.60 -10.91
C CYS A 17 4.44 7.51 -11.72
N LEU A 18 3.69 6.58 -12.32
CA LEU A 18 4.28 5.55 -13.18
C LEU A 18 4.97 6.16 -14.40
N ASP A 19 4.38 7.17 -15.04
CA ASP A 19 4.94 7.81 -16.23
C ASP A 19 6.24 8.56 -15.92
N SER A 20 6.33 9.20 -14.75
CA SER A 20 7.54 9.91 -14.31
C SER A 20 8.71 8.99 -13.90
N LEU A 21 8.47 7.70 -13.66
CA LEU A 21 9.55 6.77 -13.34
C LEU A 21 10.39 6.44 -14.60
N PRO A 22 11.73 6.40 -14.49
CA PRO A 22 12.56 5.82 -15.54
C PRO A 22 12.33 4.31 -15.64
N ALA A 23 12.74 3.70 -16.77
CA ALA A 23 12.78 2.24 -16.89
C ALA A 23 13.64 1.62 -15.76
N GLY A 24 13.15 0.53 -15.17
CA GLY A 24 13.72 -0.07 -13.96
C GLY A 24 13.37 0.64 -12.65
N GLY A 25 12.61 1.74 -12.70
CA GLY A 25 12.19 2.49 -11.51
C GLY A 25 11.13 1.76 -10.70
N ASN A 26 11.22 1.81 -9.37
CA ASN A 26 10.25 1.18 -8.47
C ASN A 26 9.17 2.17 -8.00
N LEU A 27 7.92 1.71 -7.97
CA LEU A 27 6.79 2.34 -7.30
C LEU A 27 6.31 1.44 -6.16
N VAL A 28 6.05 2.03 -5.00
CA VAL A 28 5.43 1.36 -3.86
C VAL A 28 4.27 2.20 -3.37
N ALA A 29 3.11 1.59 -3.10
CA ALA A 29 1.92 2.29 -2.64
C ALA A 29 1.27 1.53 -1.48
N ASN A 30 0.90 2.26 -0.43
CA ASN A 30 0.20 1.72 0.74
C ASN A 30 -1.25 2.22 0.78
N ALA A 31 -2.15 1.34 1.23
CA ALA A 31 -3.56 1.61 1.41
C ALA A 31 -4.06 1.01 2.74
N VAL A 32 -4.98 1.74 3.39
CA VAL A 32 -5.63 1.32 4.65
C VAL A 32 -7.16 1.42 4.59
N THR A 33 -7.72 1.93 3.49
CA THR A 33 -9.17 2.03 3.26
C THR A 33 -9.59 1.15 2.10
N VAL A 34 -10.84 0.69 2.09
CA VAL A 34 -11.38 -0.20 1.05
C VAL A 34 -11.22 0.40 -0.35
N GLU A 35 -11.47 1.69 -0.52
CA GLU A 35 -11.38 2.38 -1.80
C GLU A 35 -9.93 2.41 -2.32
N SER A 36 -8.98 2.70 -1.42
CA SER A 36 -7.56 2.71 -1.77
C SER A 36 -7.04 1.29 -2.03
N GLU A 37 -7.53 0.29 -1.29
CA GLU A 37 -7.21 -1.12 -1.51
C GLU A 37 -7.74 -1.62 -2.86
N ALA A 38 -8.96 -1.24 -3.23
CA ALA A 38 -9.52 -1.55 -4.54
C ALA A 38 -8.70 -0.92 -5.67
N ALA A 39 -8.24 0.32 -5.50
CA ALA A 39 -7.35 0.98 -6.46
C ALA A 39 -6.02 0.22 -6.62
N LEU A 40 -5.41 -0.24 -5.52
CA LEU A 40 -4.20 -1.06 -5.57
C LEU A 40 -4.45 -2.43 -6.21
N ALA A 41 -5.56 -3.09 -5.91
CA ALA A 41 -5.92 -4.38 -6.52
C ALA A 41 -6.10 -4.25 -8.04
N HIS A 42 -6.75 -3.17 -8.48
CA HIS A 42 -6.88 -2.86 -9.91
C HIS A 42 -5.53 -2.58 -10.56
N ALA A 43 -4.67 -1.77 -9.93
CA ALA A 43 -3.33 -1.50 -10.44
C ALA A 43 -2.48 -2.78 -10.56
N TYR A 44 -2.52 -3.64 -9.53
CA TYR A 44 -1.88 -4.95 -9.53
C TYR A 44 -2.38 -5.84 -10.68
N SER A 45 -3.70 -5.90 -10.92
CA SER A 45 -4.24 -6.69 -12.04
C SER A 45 -3.76 -6.23 -13.42
N ARG A 46 -3.48 -4.92 -13.59
CA ARG A 46 -3.02 -4.34 -14.85
C ARG A 46 -1.51 -4.47 -15.06
N LEU A 47 -0.74 -4.26 -13.99
CA LEU A 47 0.71 -4.03 -14.07
C LEU A 47 1.55 -5.13 -13.41
N GLY A 48 0.91 -6.06 -12.70
CA GLY A 48 1.59 -7.09 -11.91
C GLY A 48 2.32 -6.49 -10.72
N GLY A 49 3.54 -6.95 -10.48
CA GLY A 49 4.30 -6.63 -9.27
C GLY A 49 3.94 -7.53 -8.10
N GLU A 50 4.06 -7.02 -6.88
CA GLU A 50 3.72 -7.75 -5.65
C GLU A 50 2.66 -7.01 -4.87
N LEU A 51 1.64 -7.74 -4.40
CA LEU A 51 0.62 -7.24 -3.49
C LEU A 51 0.73 -7.98 -2.16
N ARG A 52 0.88 -7.24 -1.06
CA ARG A 52 1.07 -7.77 0.29
C ARG A 52 0.09 -7.10 1.24
N ARG A 53 -0.39 -7.82 2.25
CA ARG A 53 -1.20 -7.26 3.34
C ARG A 53 -0.51 -7.52 4.66
N PHE A 54 -0.30 -6.45 5.43
CA PHE A 54 0.40 -6.51 6.71
C PHE A 54 -0.57 -6.19 7.84
N GLN A 55 -0.66 -7.10 8.80
CA GLN A 55 -1.41 -6.93 10.03
C GLN A 55 -0.42 -6.91 11.20
N HIS A 56 -0.47 -5.85 12.01
CA HIS A 56 0.40 -5.69 13.16
C HIS A 56 -0.42 -5.64 14.44
N TYR A 57 0.17 -6.15 15.51
CA TYR A 57 -0.39 -6.09 16.85
C TYR A 57 0.61 -5.36 17.74
N LEU A 58 0.12 -4.39 18.51
CA LEU A 58 0.90 -3.65 19.49
C LEU A 58 0.54 -4.14 20.89
N GLY A 59 1.54 -4.38 21.72
CA GLY A 59 1.32 -4.67 23.14
C GLY A 59 0.79 -3.43 23.85
N GLU A 60 -0.35 -3.56 24.53
CA GLU A 60 -0.94 -2.49 25.33
C GLU A 60 -1.36 -3.01 26.71
N PRO A 61 -1.43 -2.15 27.74
CA PRO A 61 -1.90 -2.54 29.07
C PRO A 61 -3.32 -3.11 29.03
N LEU A 62 -3.51 -4.27 29.67
CA LEU A 62 -4.79 -4.91 29.91
C LEU A 62 -4.90 -5.22 31.41
N GLY A 63 -5.29 -4.22 32.18
CA GLY A 63 -5.18 -4.27 33.65
C GLY A 63 -3.72 -4.44 34.07
N GLY A 64 -3.41 -5.51 34.82
CA GLY A 64 -2.04 -5.85 35.24
C GLY A 64 -1.23 -6.69 34.24
N PHE A 65 -1.79 -7.01 33.06
CA PHE A 65 -1.13 -7.82 32.03
C PHE A 65 -0.94 -7.02 30.73
N THR A 66 -0.29 -7.62 29.74
CA THR A 66 -0.17 -7.08 28.38
C THR A 66 -1.14 -7.79 27.45
N GLY A 67 -2.04 -7.04 26.83
CA GLY A 67 -2.90 -7.50 25.74
C GLY A 67 -2.34 -7.10 24.38
N TRP A 68 -2.87 -7.69 23.31
CA TRP A 68 -2.53 -7.32 21.93
C TRP A 68 -3.63 -6.46 21.32
N ARG A 69 -3.30 -5.23 20.91
CA ARG A 69 -4.19 -4.37 20.13
C ARG A 69 -3.86 -4.48 18.64
N PRO A 70 -4.80 -4.91 17.78
CA PRO A 70 -4.61 -4.88 16.34
C PRO A 70 -4.59 -3.44 15.83
N GLN A 71 -3.64 -3.13 14.94
CA GLN A 71 -3.66 -1.90 14.14
C GLN A 71 -4.48 -2.11 12.86
N LEU A 72 -4.85 -1.03 12.16
CA LEU A 72 -5.47 -1.18 10.85
C LEU A 72 -4.50 -1.93 9.90
N PRO A 73 -4.99 -2.93 9.13
CA PRO A 73 -4.15 -3.61 8.15
C PRO A 73 -3.68 -2.62 7.09
N VAL A 74 -2.44 -2.78 6.65
CA VAL A 74 -1.87 -2.02 5.53
C VAL A 74 -1.74 -2.95 4.34
N THR A 75 -2.42 -2.64 3.25
CA THR A 75 -2.20 -3.27 1.95
C THR A 75 -1.11 -2.49 1.23
N GLN A 76 -0.08 -3.17 0.76
CA GLN A 76 1.02 -2.61 0.00
C GLN A 76 1.10 -3.25 -1.37
N TRP A 77 1.24 -2.41 -2.40
CA TRP A 77 1.56 -2.83 -3.74
C TRP A 77 2.93 -2.29 -4.13
N SER A 78 3.78 -3.12 -4.72
CA SER A 78 5.08 -2.73 -5.28
C SER A 78 5.22 -3.20 -6.71
N VAL A 79 5.76 -2.36 -7.58
CA VAL A 79 6.00 -2.70 -8.99
C VAL A 79 7.28 -2.04 -9.49
N THR A 80 8.00 -2.74 -10.34
CA THR A 80 9.12 -2.20 -11.11
C THR A 80 8.63 -1.84 -12.51
N LYS A 81 8.76 -0.58 -12.91
CA LYS A 81 8.49 -0.14 -14.27
C LYS A 81 9.49 -0.81 -15.21
N ARG A 82 8.97 -1.52 -16.21
CA ARG A 82 9.78 -2.14 -17.25
C ARG A 82 10.16 -1.11 -18.31
#